data_AF-A0AAP4DIG0-F1
#
_entry.id   AF-A0AAP4DIG0-F1
#
_cell.length_a   1.000
_cell.length_b   1.000
_cell.length_c   1.000
_cell.angle_alpha   90.00
_cell.angle_beta   90.00
_cell.angle_gamma   90.00
#
_symmetry.space_group_name_H-M   'P 1'
#
loop_
_entity.id
_entity.type
_entity.pdbx_description
1 polymer ?
#
loop_
_entity_poly.entity_id
_entity_poly.type
_entity_poly.pdbx_seq_one_letter_code
_entity_poly.pdbx_strand_id
1 'polypeptide(L)'
;MFTVFEIGPWVIEADAEETRKQYEKSWPDPCDCGHCRNFSEAVNLLPAEKTRLFTQFGIRPAVCHDLGEHGKENGLHHYAGSYPIVGRLREGWPKFHIERTGDIRFSFSLPSTTFFIPKGFPDPIIHLDFSLLLPWVLEEDAD
;
A
#
# COMPACT_ATOMS: atom_id res chain seq x y z
N MET A 1 -11.64 -16.34 1.06
CA MET A 1 -11.55 -17.09 2.34
C MET A 1 -10.52 -16.38 3.20
N PHE A 2 -10.77 -16.19 4.50
CA PHE A 2 -9.77 -15.57 5.38
C PHE A 2 -8.61 -16.52 5.68
N THR A 3 -7.39 -16.01 5.56
CA THR A 3 -6.15 -16.69 5.95
C THR A 3 -5.47 -15.87 7.04
N VAL A 4 -4.86 -16.56 8.02
CA VAL A 4 -4.11 -15.91 9.10
C VAL A 4 -2.66 -15.71 8.65
N PHE A 5 -2.16 -14.49 8.85
CA PHE A 5 -0.79 -14.07 8.59
C PHE A 5 -0.17 -13.59 9.90
N GLU A 6 1.00 -14.12 10.23
CA GLU A 6 1.83 -13.66 11.34
C GLU A 6 2.99 -12.84 10.77
N ILE A 7 2.99 -11.54 11.03
CA ILE A 7 4.00 -10.60 10.51
C ILE A 7 4.47 -9.74 11.68
N GLY A 8 5.72 -9.94 12.13
CA GLY A 8 6.24 -9.23 13.29
C GLY A 8 5.31 -9.39 14.50
N PRO A 9 4.80 -8.30 15.12
CA PRO A 9 3.87 -8.37 16.24
C PRO A 9 2.40 -8.51 15.83
N TRP A 10 2.08 -8.55 14.53
CA TRP A 10 0.72 -8.54 14.04
C TRP A 10 0.24 -9.95 13.69
N VAL A 11 -0.99 -10.24 14.11
CA VAL A 11 -1.76 -11.39 13.63
C VAL A 11 -2.92 -10.83 12.82
N ILE A 12 -2.93 -11.14 11.53
CA ILE A 12 -3.86 -10.57 10.55
C ILE A 12 -4.68 -11.69 9.94
N GLU A 13 -6.00 -11.57 9.97
CA GLU A 13 -6.87 -12.38 9.13
C GLU A 13 -7.19 -11.59 7.86
N ALA A 14 -6.76 -12.03 6.69
CA ALA A 14 -7.04 -11.35 5.43
C ALA A 14 -7.65 -12.29 4.39
N ASP A 15 -8.55 -11.75 3.59
CA ASP A 15 -9.04 -12.37 2.37
C ASP A 15 -8.27 -11.77 1.18
N ALA A 16 -7.09 -12.35 0.91
CA ALA A 16 -6.21 -11.87 -0.17
C ALA A 16 -6.85 -12.04 -1.55
N GLU A 17 -7.69 -13.06 -1.75
CA GLU A 17 -8.41 -13.25 -3.00
C GLU A 17 -9.46 -12.17 -3.21
N GLU A 18 -10.25 -11.87 -2.19
CA GLU A 18 -11.25 -10.80 -2.27
C GLU A 18 -10.59 -9.43 -2.42
N THR A 19 -9.50 -9.19 -1.70
CA THR A 19 -8.69 -7.97 -1.85
C THR A 19 -8.21 -7.81 -3.30
N ARG A 20 -7.62 -8.86 -3.90
CA ARG A 20 -7.18 -8.85 -5.30
C ARG A 20 -8.31 -8.48 -6.28
N LYS A 21 -9.51 -9.06 -6.11
CA LYS A 21 -10.66 -8.71 -6.96
C LYS A 21 -11.02 -7.23 -6.87
N GLN A 22 -10.79 -6.58 -5.72
CA GLN A 22 -11.03 -5.13 -5.60
C GLN A 22 -9.99 -4.34 -6.38
N TYR A 23 -8.71 -4.71 -6.32
CA TYR A 23 -7.62 -4.05 -7.07
C TYR A 23 -7.64 -4.31 -8.59
N GLU A 24 -8.40 -5.31 -9.05
CA GLU A 24 -8.68 -5.53 -10.48
C GLU A 24 -9.74 -4.58 -11.05
N LYS A 25 -10.54 -3.93 -10.18
CA LYS A 25 -11.53 -2.95 -10.60
C LYS A 25 -10.88 -1.60 -10.88
N SER A 26 -11.46 -0.84 -11.79
CA SER A 26 -11.17 0.59 -11.91
C SER A 26 -11.78 1.34 -10.73
N TRP A 27 -10.94 1.97 -9.91
CA TRP A 27 -11.39 2.84 -8.84
C TRP A 27 -11.61 4.26 -9.40
N PRO A 28 -12.69 4.95 -8.99
CA PRO A 28 -13.01 6.27 -9.52
C PRO A 28 -12.03 7.33 -9.01
N ASP A 29 -11.81 8.37 -9.83
CA ASP A 29 -11.09 9.59 -9.49
C ASP A 29 -9.66 9.38 -8.91
N PRO A 30 -8.79 8.56 -9.54
CA PRO A 30 -7.40 8.49 -9.10
C PRO A 30 -6.72 9.85 -9.31
N CYS A 31 -5.80 10.22 -8.42
CA CYS A 31 -4.92 11.36 -8.65
C CYS A 31 -3.99 11.07 -9.84
N ASP A 32 -3.96 11.94 -10.85
CA ASP A 32 -3.11 11.79 -12.04
C ASP A 32 -1.84 12.65 -12.03
N CYS A 33 -1.53 13.31 -10.90
CA CYS A 33 -0.35 14.17 -10.84
C CYS A 33 0.94 13.40 -11.14
N GLY A 34 1.99 14.10 -11.58
CA GLY A 34 3.26 13.48 -11.96
C GLY A 34 3.83 12.55 -10.89
N HIS A 35 3.72 12.92 -9.61
CA HIS A 35 4.17 12.08 -8.50
C HIS A 35 3.42 10.75 -8.39
N CYS A 36 2.10 10.76 -8.52
CA CYS A 36 1.26 9.55 -8.47
C CYS A 36 1.51 8.65 -9.69
N ARG A 37 1.64 9.25 -10.89
CA ARG A 37 2.02 8.52 -12.11
C ARG A 37 3.40 7.88 -11.97
N ASN A 38 4.39 8.64 -11.47
CA ASN A 38 5.74 8.15 -11.26
C ASN A 38 5.78 6.99 -10.26
N PHE A 39 5.04 7.08 -9.16
CA PHE A 39 4.92 5.97 -8.21
C PHE A 39 4.38 4.70 -8.87
N SER A 40 3.28 4.84 -9.64
CA SER A 40 2.62 3.72 -10.31
C SER A 40 3.58 2.97 -11.26
N GLU A 41 4.41 3.72 -11.99
CA GLU A 41 5.44 3.14 -12.87
C GLU A 41 6.64 2.58 -12.09
N ALA A 42 7.22 3.37 -11.18
CA ALA A 42 8.44 3.01 -10.46
C ALA A 42 8.26 1.77 -9.56
N VAL A 43 7.09 1.62 -8.93
CA VAL A 43 6.82 0.48 -8.04
C VAL A 43 6.76 -0.85 -8.80
N ASN A 44 6.40 -0.84 -10.09
CA ASN A 44 6.40 -2.03 -10.94
C ASN A 44 7.81 -2.52 -11.31
N LEU A 45 8.82 -1.66 -11.18
CA LEU A 45 10.22 -1.99 -11.44
C LEU A 45 10.92 -2.62 -10.23
N LEU A 46 10.27 -2.63 -9.06
CA LEU A 46 10.82 -3.26 -7.87
C LEU A 46 10.91 -4.78 -8.05
N PRO A 47 11.98 -5.43 -7.54
CA PRO A 47 12.05 -6.89 -7.49
C PRO A 47 10.87 -7.51 -6.76
N ALA A 48 10.43 -8.69 -7.20
CA ALA A 48 9.30 -9.41 -6.62
C ALA A 48 9.43 -9.65 -5.11
N GLU A 49 10.66 -9.79 -4.59
CA GLU A 49 10.92 -9.91 -3.15
C GLU A 49 10.47 -8.67 -2.37
N LYS A 50 10.72 -7.47 -2.90
CA LYS A 50 10.32 -6.20 -2.27
C LYS A 50 8.82 -5.98 -2.31
N THR A 51 8.15 -6.42 -3.37
CA THR A 51 6.69 -6.27 -3.50
C THR A 51 5.90 -7.41 -2.87
N ARG A 52 6.58 -8.48 -2.42
CA ARG A 52 5.96 -9.68 -1.83
C ARG A 52 5.01 -9.36 -0.69
N LEU A 53 5.34 -8.38 0.14
CA LEU A 53 4.50 -7.95 1.26
C LEU A 53 3.12 -7.48 0.79
N PHE A 54 3.05 -6.75 -0.32
CA PHE A 54 1.78 -6.26 -0.87
C PHE A 54 1.04 -7.41 -1.58
N THR A 55 1.74 -8.16 -2.43
CA THR A 55 1.11 -9.18 -3.28
C THR A 55 0.57 -10.36 -2.48
N GLN A 56 1.16 -10.70 -1.32
CA GLN A 56 0.62 -11.75 -0.45
C GLN A 56 -0.76 -11.42 0.11
N PHE A 57 -1.11 -10.13 0.24
CA PHE A 57 -2.44 -9.66 0.62
C PHE A 57 -3.34 -9.40 -0.60
N GLY A 58 -2.90 -9.75 -1.81
CA GLY A 58 -3.64 -9.48 -3.05
C GLY A 58 -3.64 -8.03 -3.49
N ILE A 59 -2.81 -7.17 -2.90
CA ILE A 59 -2.68 -5.77 -3.32
C ILE A 59 -1.95 -5.70 -4.67
N ARG A 60 -2.38 -4.77 -5.53
CA ARG A 60 -1.63 -4.32 -6.70
C ARG A 60 -0.87 -3.03 -6.34
N PRO A 61 0.46 -3.06 -6.13
CA PRO A 61 1.21 -1.91 -5.63
C PRO A 61 1.08 -0.64 -6.49
N ALA A 62 0.90 -0.78 -7.80
CA ALA A 62 0.74 0.37 -8.69
C ALA A 62 -0.59 1.14 -8.53
N VAL A 63 -1.54 0.62 -7.75
CA VAL A 63 -2.88 1.18 -7.56
C VAL A 63 -3.04 1.62 -6.11
N CYS A 64 -2.68 2.87 -5.81
CA CYS A 64 -2.74 3.44 -4.45
C CYS A 64 -3.46 4.81 -4.48
N HIS A 65 -4.60 4.91 -3.81
CA HIS A 65 -5.38 6.16 -3.72
C HIS A 65 -4.97 7.05 -2.55
N ASP A 66 -4.48 6.45 -1.46
CA ASP A 66 -3.90 7.16 -0.32
C ASP A 66 -2.39 7.20 -0.48
N LEU A 67 -1.89 8.15 -1.28
CA LEU A 67 -0.47 8.26 -1.65
C LEU A 67 -0.02 9.71 -1.62
N GLY A 68 1.16 9.94 -1.03
CA GLY A 68 1.84 11.23 -1.04
C GLY A 68 3.34 11.09 -1.30
N GLU A 69 3.91 12.11 -1.94
CA GLU A 69 5.37 12.33 -2.00
C GLU A 69 5.75 13.38 -0.94
N HIS A 70 6.84 13.11 -0.21
CA HIS A 70 7.27 13.89 0.96
C HIS A 70 8.67 14.49 0.78
N GLY A 71 9.05 14.76 -0.46
CA GLY A 71 10.34 15.27 -0.86
C GLY A 71 11.36 14.19 -1.23
N LYS A 72 12.57 14.66 -1.50
CA LYS A 72 13.69 13.83 -1.98
C LYS A 72 14.69 13.53 -0.87
N GLU A 73 15.17 12.29 -0.84
CA GLU A 73 16.28 11.83 -0.01
C GLU A 73 17.32 11.14 -0.91
N ASN A 74 18.56 11.66 -0.92
CA ASN A 74 19.66 11.10 -1.73
C ASN A 74 19.33 10.91 -3.23
N GLY A 75 18.55 11.82 -3.81
CA GLY A 75 18.14 11.77 -5.22
C GLY A 75 16.96 10.83 -5.51
N LEU A 76 16.42 10.15 -4.50
CA LEU A 76 15.20 9.34 -4.59
C LEU A 76 14.01 10.09 -3.99
N HIS A 77 12.81 9.80 -4.47
CA HIS A 77 11.57 10.36 -3.96
C HIS A 77 11.00 9.53 -2.82
N HIS A 78 10.66 10.18 -1.72
CA HIS A 78 10.05 9.54 -0.56
C HIS A 78 8.54 9.48 -0.73
N TYR A 79 8.04 8.26 -0.92
CA TYR A 79 6.62 7.98 -0.95
C TYR A 79 6.14 7.39 0.37
N ALA A 80 4.96 7.81 0.81
CA ALA A 80 4.21 7.15 1.87
C ALA A 80 2.74 7.07 1.49
N GLY A 81 2.06 6.05 2.01
CA GLY A 81 0.67 5.81 1.66
C GLY A 81 0.08 4.63 2.41
N SER A 82 -1.13 4.26 2.02
CA SER A 82 -1.90 3.20 2.66
C SER A 82 -2.71 2.38 1.66
N TYR A 83 -2.79 1.06 1.89
CA TYR A 83 -3.59 0.13 1.10
C TYR A 83 -4.69 -0.50 1.94
N PRO A 84 -5.97 -0.35 1.57
CA PRO A 84 -7.03 -1.14 2.19
C PRO A 84 -6.91 -2.62 1.79
N ILE A 85 -7.13 -3.49 2.77
CA ILE A 85 -7.16 -4.95 2.66
C ILE A 85 -8.47 -5.43 3.29
N VAL A 86 -9.14 -6.38 2.64
CA VAL A 86 -10.29 -7.07 3.24
C VAL A 86 -9.75 -7.99 4.34
N GLY A 87 -9.88 -7.56 5.60
CA GLY A 87 -9.18 -8.19 6.71
C GLY A 87 -9.56 -7.68 8.09
N ARG A 88 -9.07 -8.39 9.11
CA ARG A 88 -9.18 -8.05 10.54
C ARG A 88 -7.79 -8.07 11.16
N LEU A 89 -7.52 -7.07 11.99
CA LEU A 89 -6.37 -7.10 12.88
C LEU A 89 -6.78 -7.85 14.16
N ARG A 90 -6.18 -9.01 14.40
CA ARG A 90 -6.45 -9.84 15.60
C ARG A 90 -5.56 -9.46 16.76
N GLU A 91 -4.27 -9.29 16.47
CA GLU A 91 -3.24 -8.92 17.46
C GLU A 91 -2.26 -7.91 16.86
N GLY A 92 -1.52 -7.24 17.75
CA GLY A 92 -0.57 -6.18 17.41
C GLY A 92 -1.14 -4.77 17.64
N TRP A 93 -0.27 -3.84 18.02
CA TRP A 93 -0.66 -2.46 18.33
C TRP A 93 -0.55 -1.56 17.09
N PRO A 94 -1.63 -0.93 16.63
CA PRO A 94 -1.68 -0.24 15.35
C PRO A 94 -1.05 1.17 15.32
N LYS A 95 -0.29 1.60 16.34
CA LYS A 95 0.12 3.02 16.45
C LYS A 95 1.60 3.33 16.43
N PHE A 96 2.51 2.40 16.74
CA PHE A 96 3.94 2.76 16.89
C PHE A 96 4.93 1.69 16.44
N HIS A 97 4.47 0.53 15.97
CA HIS A 97 5.39 -0.50 15.49
C HIS A 97 5.59 -0.34 13.98
N ILE A 98 6.84 -0.12 13.57
CA ILE A 98 7.24 -0.02 12.17
C ILE A 98 8.16 -1.20 11.90
N GLU A 99 7.73 -2.10 11.03
CA GLU A 99 8.57 -3.17 10.51
C GLU A 99 9.26 -2.75 9.22
N ARG A 100 10.24 -3.57 8.81
CA ARG A 100 10.98 -3.36 7.56
C ARG A 100 11.03 -4.62 6.72
N THR A 101 10.80 -4.47 5.42
CA THR A 101 11.12 -5.50 4.42
C THR A 101 12.03 -4.86 3.38
N GLY A 102 13.32 -5.20 3.43
CA GLY A 102 14.35 -4.45 2.72
C GLY A 102 14.36 -2.96 3.11
N ASP A 103 14.14 -2.09 2.13
CA ASP A 103 14.06 -0.62 2.25
C ASP A 103 12.64 -0.09 2.51
N ILE A 104 11.62 -0.95 2.51
CA ILE A 104 10.24 -0.56 2.76
C ILE A 104 9.96 -0.61 4.26
N ARG A 105 9.51 0.51 4.81
CA ARG A 105 8.94 0.61 6.16
C ARG A 105 7.44 0.38 6.08
N PHE A 106 6.87 -0.38 7.00
CA PHE A 106 5.43 -0.62 7.00
C PHE A 106 4.84 -0.85 8.39
N SER A 107 3.53 -0.66 8.48
CA SER A 107 2.71 -0.98 9.65
C SER A 107 1.30 -1.38 9.23
N PHE A 108 0.55 -2.00 10.15
CA PHE A 108 -0.87 -2.25 9.96
C PHE A 108 -1.71 -1.40 10.90
N SER A 109 -2.77 -0.81 10.35
CA SER A 109 -3.67 0.06 11.09
C SER A 109 -5.14 -0.24 10.78
N LEU A 110 -6.03 0.29 11.63
CA LEU A 110 -7.45 0.31 11.34
C LEU A 110 -7.78 1.62 10.61
N PRO A 111 -8.75 1.62 9.68
CA PRO A 111 -9.15 2.83 8.99
C PRO A 111 -9.50 3.96 9.97
N SER A 112 -8.79 5.08 9.88
CA SER A 112 -9.12 6.30 10.62
C SER A 112 -10.07 7.22 9.83
N THR A 113 -10.16 7.00 8.52
CA THR A 113 -11.02 7.68 7.56
C THR A 113 -11.41 6.70 6.46
N THR A 114 -12.52 6.96 5.78
CA THR A 114 -12.99 6.21 4.61
C THR A 114 -12.77 6.96 3.29
N PHE A 115 -12.19 8.15 3.33
CA PHE A 115 -12.07 9.05 2.16
C PHE A 115 -11.31 8.42 0.99
N PHE A 116 -10.21 7.71 1.27
CA PHE A 116 -9.38 7.06 0.27
C PHE A 116 -9.76 5.60 0.01
N ILE A 117 -10.80 5.09 0.67
CA ILE A 117 -11.30 3.73 0.47
C ILE A 117 -12.34 3.78 -0.66
N PRO A 118 -12.18 2.97 -1.72
CA PRO A 118 -13.15 2.91 -2.81
C PRO A 118 -14.56 2.59 -2.30
N LYS A 119 -15.57 3.23 -2.89
CA LYS A 119 -16.97 2.96 -2.55
C LYS A 119 -17.29 1.47 -2.76
N GLY A 120 -17.85 0.84 -1.74
CA GLY A 120 -18.22 -0.58 -1.79
C GLY A 120 -17.04 -1.55 -1.59
N PHE A 121 -15.88 -1.07 -1.12
CA PHE A 121 -14.81 -1.95 -0.66
C PHE A 121 -15.34 -2.85 0.47
N PRO A 122 -15.15 -4.18 0.42
CA PRO A 122 -15.77 -5.09 1.39
C PRO A 122 -15.20 -4.94 2.80
N ASP A 123 -16.10 -4.92 3.78
CA ASP A 123 -15.75 -5.10 5.19
C ASP A 123 -15.42 -6.57 5.52
N PRO A 124 -14.62 -6.82 6.55
CA PRO A 124 -13.88 -5.87 7.39
C PRO A 124 -12.65 -5.29 6.67
N ILE A 125 -12.20 -4.09 7.04
CA ILE A 125 -11.06 -3.42 6.42
C ILE A 125 -9.94 -3.20 7.44
N ILE A 126 -8.70 -3.53 7.03
CA ILE A 126 -7.46 -3.06 7.65
C ILE A 126 -6.62 -2.35 6.61
N HIS A 127 -5.66 -1.56 7.07
CA HIS A 127 -4.74 -0.82 6.21
C HIS A 127 -3.33 -1.35 6.35
N LEU A 128 -2.62 -1.48 5.22
CA LEU A 128 -1.16 -1.61 5.18
C LEU A 128 -0.58 -0.24 4.85
N ASP A 129 -0.04 0.42 5.86
CA ASP A 129 0.65 1.69 5.73
C ASP A 129 2.11 1.43 5.34
N PHE A 130 2.65 2.24 4.44
CA PHE A 130 4.01 2.04 3.95
C PHE A 130 4.76 3.35 3.78
N SER A 131 6.09 3.23 3.73
CA SER A 131 7.00 4.27 3.29
C SER A 131 8.22 3.66 2.62
N LEU A 132 8.61 4.21 1.47
CA LEU A 132 9.79 3.78 0.71
C LEU A 132 10.38 4.93 -0.13
N LEU A 133 11.57 4.69 -0.67
CA LEU A 133 12.25 5.57 -1.60
C LEU A 133 12.19 4.96 -3.01
N LEU A 134 11.78 5.73 -4.00
CA LEU A 134 11.72 5.32 -5.41
C LEU A 134 12.42 6.34 -6.31
N PRO A 135 13.03 5.89 -7.43
CA PRO A 135 13.56 6.82 -8.43
C PRO A 135 12.42 7.53 -9.17
N TRP A 136 12.78 8.62 -9.85
CA TRP A 136 11.96 9.16 -10.94
C TRP A 136 12.20 8.34 -12.21
N VAL A 137 11.14 7.90 -12.87
CA VAL A 137 11.19 7.01 -14.04
C VAL A 137 10.38 7.53 -15.24
N LEU A 138 9.58 8.58 -15.04
CA LEU A 138 8.88 9.25 -16.13
C LEU A 138 9.84 10.13 -16.92
N GLU A 139 9.56 10.30 -18.22
CA GLU A 139 10.29 11.26 -19.07
C GLU A 139 9.93 12.70 -18.76
N GLU A 140 8.67 12.94 -18.40
CA GLU A 140 8.16 14.23 -17.96
C GLU A 140 8.58 14.52 -16.50
N ASP A 141 8.74 15.81 -16.18
CA ASP A 141 8.93 16.25 -14.80
C ASP A 141 7.61 16.16 -14.01
N ALA A 142 7.67 16.41 -12.70
CA ALA A 142 6.51 16.25 -11.81
C ALA A 142 5.40 17.31 -12.01
N ASP A 143 5.69 18.36 -12.77
CA ASP A 143 4.85 19.56 -12.99
C ASP A 143 3.73 19.34 -14.02
#